data_AF-A0A8D2HC22-F1
#
_entry.id   AF-A0A8D2HC22-F1
#
_cell.length_a   1.000
_cell.length_b   1.000
_cell.length_c   1.000
_cell.angle_alpha   90.00
_cell.angle_beta   90.00
_cell.angle_gamma   90.00
#
_symmetry.space_group_name_H-M   'P 1'
#
loop_
_entity.id
_entity.type
_entity.pdbx_description
1 polymer ?
#
loop_
_entity_poly.entity_id
_entity_poly.type
_entity_poly.pdbx_seq_one_letter_code
_entity_poly.pdbx_strand_id
1 'polypeptide(L)'
;MLIKVKTLTGKEIEIDIEPTDKVERIKERVEEKEGIPPQQQRLIYSGKQIDGTVRDSRGQNIRLYPEVPKVLERLQDLGVPVAAASRTGEIEGANQLLELFDLVRYFAHREIYPGSKVTHFERLQQKTGVSFAQMIFFDDEKRNIVDVGKLGVLCIHIQNGMSLQTLAQGLETFTNSQAGH
;
A
#
# COMPACT_ATOMS: atom_id res chain seq x y z
N MET A 1 -9.36 23.14 4.32
CA MET A 1 -10.70 23.24 3.68
C MET A 1 -11.74 23.14 4.78
N LEU A 2 -12.73 24.02 4.77
CA LEU A 2 -13.79 23.99 5.77
C LEU A 2 -14.94 23.09 5.31
N ILE A 3 -15.32 22.14 6.15
CA ILE A 3 -16.54 21.34 5.97
C ILE A 3 -17.48 21.53 7.16
N LYS A 4 -18.78 21.36 6.92
CA LYS A 4 -19.82 21.40 7.95
C LYS A 4 -20.16 19.99 8.42
N VAL A 5 -20.17 19.80 9.73
CA VAL A 5 -20.65 18.58 10.39
C VAL A 5 -21.89 18.93 11.19
N LYS A 6 -22.99 18.19 10.95
CA LYS A 6 -24.23 18.33 11.71
C LYS A 6 -24.33 17.22 12.75
N THR A 7 -24.45 17.60 14.02
CA THR A 7 -24.64 16.66 15.12
C THR A 7 -26.07 16.13 15.17
N LEU A 8 -26.31 15.06 15.94
CA LEU A 8 -27.66 14.50 16.15
C LEU A 8 -28.63 15.48 16.83
N THR A 9 -28.11 16.47 17.56
CA THR A 9 -28.92 17.53 18.18
C THR A 9 -29.36 18.62 17.19
N GLY A 10 -28.86 18.56 15.95
CA GLY A 10 -29.11 19.56 14.92
C GLY A 10 -28.11 20.71 14.88
N LYS A 11 -27.18 20.80 15.85
CA LYS A 11 -26.08 21.78 15.84
C LYS A 11 -25.14 21.53 14.66
N GLU A 12 -24.77 22.60 13.95
CA GLU A 12 -23.75 22.58 12.90
C GLU A 12 -22.42 23.10 13.46
N ILE A 13 -21.33 22.41 13.14
CA ILE A 13 -19.96 22.84 13.43
C ILE A 13 -19.16 22.88 12.14
N GLU A 14 -18.24 23.82 12.05
CA GLU A 14 -17.25 23.90 10.97
C GLU A 14 -15.93 23.29 11.44
N ILE A 15 -15.37 22.38 10.67
CA ILE A 15 -14.04 21.80 10.91
C ILE A 15 -13.14 22.07 9.71
N ASP A 16 -11.87 22.35 10.00
CA ASP A 16 -10.85 22.55 8.97
C ASP A 16 -10.06 21.25 8.77
N ILE A 17 -10.10 20.75 7.55
CA ILE A 17 -9.48 19.50 7.11
C ILE A 17 -8.79 19.67 5.77
N GLU A 18 -7.78 18.85 5.52
CA GLU A 18 -7.18 18.72 4.19
C GLU A 18 -7.95 17.69 3.35
N PRO A 19 -7.99 17.80 2.01
CA PRO A 19 -8.59 16.78 1.15
C PRO A 19 -7.98 15.38 1.33
N THR A 20 -6.76 15.32 1.85
CA THR A 20 -5.97 14.11 2.15
C THR A 20 -6.17 13.59 3.58
N ASP A 21 -6.92 14.30 4.43
CA ASP A 21 -7.17 13.87 5.80
C ASP A 21 -8.01 12.59 5.83
N LYS A 22 -7.61 11.65 6.69
CA LYS A 22 -8.35 10.41 6.92
C LYS A 22 -9.57 10.64 7.83
N VAL A 23 -10.48 9.67 7.86
CA VAL A 23 -11.70 9.72 8.70
C VAL A 23 -11.34 9.89 10.18
N GLU A 24 -10.25 9.30 10.62
CA GLU A 24 -9.68 9.44 11.97
C GLU A 24 -9.39 10.90 12.29
N ARG A 25 -8.78 11.64 11.35
CA ARG A 25 -8.48 13.06 11.51
C ARG A 25 -9.76 13.89 11.61
N ILE A 26 -10.77 13.57 10.80
CA ILE A 26 -12.09 14.21 10.91
C ILE A 26 -12.67 13.98 12.32
N LYS A 27 -12.55 12.77 12.86
CA LYS A 27 -13.03 12.46 14.21
C LYS A 27 -12.29 13.23 15.29
N GLU A 28 -10.96 13.34 15.20
CA GLU A 28 -10.16 14.19 16.11
C GLU A 28 -10.62 15.64 16.06
N ARG A 29 -10.85 16.21 14.86
CA ARG A 29 -11.37 17.59 14.72
C ARG A 29 -12.75 17.78 15.34
N VAL A 30 -13.60 16.77 15.28
CA VAL A 30 -14.91 16.80 15.93
C VAL A 30 -14.77 16.70 17.45
N GLU A 31 -13.84 15.89 17.95
CA GLU A 31 -13.53 15.80 19.39
C GLU A 31 -13.04 17.16 19.92
N GLU A 32 -12.12 17.82 19.22
CA GLU A 32 -11.60 19.14 19.58
C GLU A 32 -12.72 20.19 19.79
N LYS A 33 -13.84 20.07 19.07
CA LYS A 33 -14.96 21.02 19.11
C LYS A 33 -16.12 20.63 20.01
N GLU A 34 -16.46 19.34 20.06
CA GLU A 34 -17.64 18.82 20.77
C GLU A 34 -17.28 18.04 22.04
N GLY A 35 -16.02 17.67 22.25
CA GLY A 35 -15.56 16.87 23.38
C GLY A 35 -15.98 15.40 23.35
N ILE A 36 -16.44 14.90 22.20
CA ILE A 36 -16.86 13.49 22.04
C ILE A 36 -15.65 12.66 21.59
N PRO A 37 -15.20 11.65 22.37
CA PRO A 37 -14.06 10.82 21.98
C PRO A 37 -14.24 10.14 20.61
N PRO A 38 -13.19 10.00 19.77
CA PRO A 38 -13.28 9.49 18.40
C PRO A 38 -13.92 8.11 18.28
N GLN A 39 -13.73 7.25 19.29
CA GLN A 39 -14.29 5.91 19.35
C GLN A 39 -15.81 5.92 19.60
N GLN A 40 -16.34 6.98 20.21
CA GLN A 40 -17.78 7.17 20.44
C GLN A 40 -18.47 7.87 19.26
N GLN A 41 -17.71 8.44 18.32
CA GLN A 41 -18.27 9.14 17.18
C GLN A 41 -18.71 8.20 16.06
N ARG A 42 -19.92 8.46 15.53
CA ARG A 42 -20.45 7.82 14.31
C ARG A 42 -20.64 8.89 13.23
N LEU A 43 -19.70 8.95 12.30
CA LEU A 43 -19.79 9.83 11.13
C LEU A 43 -20.64 9.17 10.04
N ILE A 44 -21.59 9.91 9.47
CA ILE A 44 -22.49 9.43 8.42
C ILE A 44 -22.41 10.39 7.23
N TYR A 45 -22.14 9.85 6.05
CA TYR A 45 -22.13 10.58 4.79
C TYR A 45 -23.01 9.85 3.76
N SER A 46 -23.93 10.58 3.12
CA SER A 46 -24.87 10.03 2.13
C SER A 46 -25.57 8.74 2.59
N GLY A 47 -26.01 8.73 3.86
CA GLY A 47 -26.70 7.59 4.48
C GLY A 47 -25.81 6.40 4.87
N LYS A 48 -24.48 6.48 4.69
CA LYS A 48 -23.53 5.43 5.06
C LYS A 48 -22.60 5.88 6.18
N GLN A 49 -22.34 4.99 7.13
CA GLN A 49 -21.30 5.22 8.13
C GLN A 49 -19.94 5.24 7.43
N ILE A 50 -19.14 6.27 7.72
CA ILE A 50 -17.73 6.34 7.32
C ILE A 50 -16.85 6.04 8.53
N ASP A 51 -15.96 5.06 8.40
CA ASP A 51 -15.14 4.53 9.50
C ASP A 51 -13.67 4.30 9.10
N GLY A 52 -13.27 4.76 7.90
CA GLY A 52 -11.93 4.56 7.37
C GLY A 52 -11.67 3.14 6.82
N THR A 53 -12.67 2.25 6.84
CA THR A 53 -12.50 0.89 6.32
C THR A 53 -12.76 0.83 4.81
N VAL A 54 -11.85 0.17 4.09
CA VAL A 54 -12.05 -0.19 2.69
C VAL A 54 -12.93 -1.44 2.63
N ARG A 55 -13.99 -1.39 1.83
CA ARG A 55 -14.92 -2.50 1.66
C ARG A 55 -15.19 -2.76 0.17
N ASP A 56 -15.34 -4.02 -0.20
CA ASP A 56 -15.75 -4.39 -1.55
C ASP A 56 -17.25 -4.11 -1.79
N SER A 57 -17.74 -4.41 -3.00
CA SER A 57 -19.16 -4.23 -3.37
C SER A 57 -20.13 -5.12 -2.58
N ARG A 58 -19.64 -6.17 -1.92
CA ARG A 58 -20.41 -7.06 -1.04
C ARG A 58 -20.34 -6.62 0.43
N GLY A 59 -19.62 -5.55 0.74
CA GLY A 59 -19.41 -5.04 2.08
C GLY A 59 -18.34 -5.79 2.86
N GLN A 60 -17.54 -6.64 2.22
CA GLN A 60 -16.42 -7.35 2.85
C GLN A 60 -15.28 -6.37 3.13
N ASN A 61 -14.78 -6.37 4.37
CA ASN A 61 -13.63 -5.56 4.74
C ASN A 61 -12.36 -6.03 4.00
N ILE A 62 -11.73 -5.12 3.28
CA ILE A 62 -10.42 -5.32 2.66
C ILE A 62 -9.37 -4.75 3.60
N ARG A 63 -8.30 -5.52 3.85
CA ARG A 63 -7.19 -5.11 4.71
C ARG A 63 -5.87 -5.51 4.07
N LEU A 64 -4.86 -4.67 4.25
CA LEU A 64 -3.47 -5.02 3.96
C LEU A 64 -2.96 -6.01 5.01
N TYR A 65 -1.84 -6.67 4.70
CA TYR A 65 -1.02 -7.26 5.77
C TYR A 65 -0.57 -6.14 6.74
N PRO A 66 -0.64 -6.34 8.06
CA PRO A 66 -0.56 -5.26 9.05
C PRO A 66 0.69 -4.39 8.96
N GLU A 67 1.82 -4.96 8.55
CA GLU A 67 3.11 -4.28 8.51
C GLU A 67 3.47 -3.71 7.14
N VAL A 68 2.64 -3.89 6.11
CA VAL A 68 2.93 -3.39 4.75
C VAL A 68 3.19 -1.89 4.71
N PRO A 69 2.43 -1.01 5.39
CA PRO A 69 2.75 0.42 5.43
C PRO A 69 4.16 0.67 5.98
N LYS A 70 4.52 0.02 7.10
CA LYS A 70 5.85 0.17 7.73
C LYS A 70 6.98 -0.39 6.87
N VAL A 71 6.73 -1.45 6.12
CA VAL A 71 7.68 -2.02 5.15
C VAL A 71 7.98 -1.00 4.05
N LEU A 72 6.95 -0.35 3.50
CA LEU A 72 7.11 0.65 2.45
C LEU A 72 7.75 1.94 2.97
N GLU A 73 7.36 2.42 4.15
CA GLU A 73 8.01 3.52 4.86
C GLU A 73 9.49 3.24 5.09
N ARG A 74 9.84 2.03 5.55
CA ARG A 74 11.24 1.64 5.76
C ARG A 74 12.06 1.66 4.47
N LEU A 75 11.49 1.20 3.35
CA LEU A 75 12.17 1.26 2.05
C LEU A 75 12.37 2.71 1.58
N GLN A 76 11.38 3.56 1.79
CA GLN A 76 11.47 4.99 1.50
C GLN A 76 12.56 5.68 2.34
N ASP A 77 12.62 5.42 3.66
CA ASP A 77 13.64 5.96 4.56
C ASP A 77 15.06 5.54 4.16
N LEU A 78 15.21 4.33 3.62
CA LEU A 78 16.48 3.81 3.09
C LEU A 78 16.81 4.36 1.69
N GLY A 79 15.90 5.15 1.08
CA GLY A 79 16.08 5.66 -0.28
C GLY A 79 16.01 4.59 -1.36
N VAL A 80 15.35 3.45 -1.09
CA VAL A 80 15.22 2.33 -2.03
C VAL A 80 13.93 2.51 -2.85
N PRO A 81 14.01 2.73 -4.18
CA PRO A 81 12.82 2.85 -5.02
C PRO A 81 12.02 1.55 -5.03
N VAL A 82 10.70 1.65 -4.87
CA VAL A 82 9.80 0.49 -4.89
C VAL A 82 9.01 0.45 -6.20
N ALA A 83 8.82 -0.75 -6.74
CA ALA A 83 7.98 -0.99 -7.91
C ALA A 83 6.99 -2.14 -7.66
N ALA A 84 5.82 -2.07 -8.28
CA ALA A 84 4.84 -3.15 -8.27
C ALA A 84 4.92 -3.95 -9.58
N ALA A 85 4.89 -5.27 -9.48
CA ALA A 85 4.70 -6.18 -10.61
C ALA A 85 3.53 -7.10 -10.27
N SER A 86 2.43 -7.08 -11.01
CA SER A 86 1.22 -7.87 -10.72
C SER A 86 0.56 -8.40 -11.98
N ARG A 87 0.17 -9.69 -11.94
CA ARG A 87 -0.43 -10.40 -13.08
C ARG A 87 -1.96 -10.32 -13.11
N THR A 88 -2.58 -9.49 -12.27
CA THR A 88 -4.03 -9.44 -12.12
C THR A 88 -4.73 -9.03 -13.42
N GLY A 89 -5.87 -9.65 -13.70
CA GLY A 89 -6.82 -9.16 -14.72
C GLY A 89 -7.68 -8.00 -14.23
N GLU A 90 -7.78 -7.82 -12.91
CA GLU A 90 -8.49 -6.72 -12.27
C GLU A 90 -7.54 -5.53 -12.06
N ILE A 91 -7.18 -4.86 -13.16
CA ILE A 91 -6.19 -3.78 -13.16
C ILE A 91 -6.73 -2.54 -12.44
N GLU A 92 -7.99 -2.18 -12.71
CA GLU A 92 -8.64 -1.02 -12.11
C GLU A 92 -8.80 -1.21 -10.60
N GLY A 93 -9.34 -2.35 -10.16
CA GLY A 93 -9.47 -2.66 -8.75
C GLY A 93 -8.12 -2.67 -8.01
N ALA A 94 -7.05 -3.21 -8.60
CA ALA A 94 -5.73 -3.20 -7.97
C ALA A 94 -5.19 -1.78 -7.79
N ASN A 95 -5.32 -0.90 -8.79
CA ASN A 95 -4.89 0.50 -8.67
C ASN A 95 -5.77 1.27 -7.68
N GLN A 96 -7.08 1.02 -7.69
CA GLN A 96 -8.01 1.60 -6.73
C GLN A 96 -7.63 1.24 -5.29
N LEU A 97 -7.22 -0.01 -5.02
CA LEU A 97 -6.75 -0.38 -3.68
C LEU A 97 -5.47 0.37 -3.28
N LEU A 98 -4.52 0.55 -4.20
CA LEU A 98 -3.33 1.35 -3.92
C LEU A 98 -3.68 2.81 -3.58
N GLU A 99 -4.69 3.38 -4.22
CA GLU A 99 -5.17 4.74 -3.94
C GLU A 99 -5.90 4.82 -2.60
N LEU A 100 -6.85 3.91 -2.35
CA LEU A 100 -7.64 3.88 -1.12
C LEU A 100 -6.80 3.64 0.13
N PHE A 101 -5.72 2.86 0.01
CA PHE A 101 -4.76 2.65 1.08
C PHE A 101 -3.60 3.66 1.09
N ASP A 102 -3.63 4.66 0.21
CA ASP A 102 -2.64 5.74 0.13
C ASP A 102 -1.19 5.20 -0.02
N LEU A 103 -1.07 4.16 -0.85
CA LEU A 103 0.16 3.45 -1.15
C LEU A 103 0.81 3.90 -2.46
N VAL A 104 0.06 4.57 -3.36
CA VAL A 104 0.56 4.99 -4.68
C VAL A 104 1.89 5.75 -4.57
N ARG A 105 2.03 6.61 -3.57
CA ARG A 105 3.24 7.42 -3.33
C ARG A 105 4.52 6.62 -3.09
N TYR A 106 4.42 5.37 -2.65
CA TYR A 106 5.61 4.52 -2.42
C TYR A 106 6.11 3.86 -3.71
N PHE A 107 5.26 3.73 -4.73
CA PHE A 107 5.60 3.00 -5.95
C PHE A 107 6.03 3.96 -7.07
N ALA A 108 7.33 4.00 -7.36
CA ALA A 108 7.88 4.76 -8.48
C ALA A 108 7.38 4.22 -9.83
N HIS A 109 7.22 2.90 -9.94
CA HIS A 109 6.72 2.23 -11.13
C HIS A 109 5.74 1.11 -10.79
N ARG A 110 4.77 0.87 -11.68
CA ARG A 110 3.74 -0.15 -11.53
C ARG A 110 3.51 -0.85 -12.86
N GLU A 111 3.93 -2.10 -12.95
CA GLU A 111 3.53 -3.02 -14.02
C GLU A 111 2.39 -3.89 -13.49
N ILE A 112 1.14 -3.55 -13.81
CA ILE A 112 -0.06 -4.26 -13.33
C ILE A 112 -0.91 -4.62 -14.54
N TYR A 113 -0.77 -5.85 -15.02
CA TYR A 113 -1.54 -6.39 -16.15
C TYR A 113 -1.35 -7.91 -16.27
N PRO A 114 -2.25 -8.64 -16.93
CA PRO A 114 -2.06 -10.06 -17.21
C PRO A 114 -0.81 -10.32 -18.05
N GLY A 115 0.02 -11.29 -17.64
CA GLY A 115 1.19 -11.68 -18.40
C GLY A 115 2.24 -12.41 -17.57
N SER A 116 3.42 -12.63 -18.16
CA SER A 116 4.58 -13.18 -17.46
C SER A 116 5.26 -12.10 -16.62
N LYS A 117 5.68 -12.42 -15.39
CA LYS A 117 6.49 -11.52 -14.55
C LYS A 117 7.83 -11.19 -15.20
N VAL A 118 8.36 -12.04 -16.09
CA VAL A 118 9.56 -11.72 -16.88
C VAL A 118 9.36 -10.42 -17.67
N THR A 119 8.25 -10.30 -18.40
CA THR A 119 7.92 -9.09 -19.17
C THR A 119 7.72 -7.87 -18.28
N HIS A 120 7.21 -8.05 -17.07
CA HIS A 120 7.08 -6.96 -16.10
C HIS A 120 8.47 -6.45 -15.69
N PHE A 121 9.39 -7.37 -15.35
CA PHE A 121 10.75 -7.03 -14.95
C PHE A 121 11.56 -6.41 -16.09
N GLU A 122 11.43 -6.89 -17.33
CA GLU A 122 12.05 -6.28 -18.50
C GLU A 122 11.61 -4.81 -18.67
N ARG A 123 10.31 -4.52 -18.52
CA ARG A 123 9.81 -3.14 -18.57
C ARG A 123 10.28 -2.29 -17.39
N LEU A 124 10.33 -2.86 -16.18
CA LEU A 124 10.89 -2.16 -15.02
C LEU A 124 12.35 -1.81 -15.25
N GLN A 125 13.17 -2.73 -15.77
CA GLN A 125 14.55 -2.46 -16.12
C GLN A 125 14.65 -1.36 -17.19
N GLN A 126 13.84 -1.43 -18.25
CA GLN A 126 13.84 -0.40 -19.31
C GLN A 126 13.48 0.99 -18.77
N LYS A 127 12.53 1.08 -17.83
CA LYS A 127 12.09 2.36 -17.23
C LYS A 127 13.08 2.93 -16.21
N THR A 128 13.73 2.06 -15.44
CA THR A 128 14.58 2.45 -14.31
C THR A 128 16.07 2.49 -14.64
N GLY A 129 16.50 1.75 -15.66
CA GLY A 129 17.91 1.49 -15.95
C GLY A 129 18.62 0.58 -14.92
N VAL A 130 17.90 0.06 -13.92
CA VAL A 130 18.49 -0.78 -12.87
C VAL A 130 18.78 -2.18 -13.42
N SER A 131 20.00 -2.68 -13.19
CA SER A 131 20.36 -4.04 -13.60
C SER A 131 19.59 -5.09 -12.78
N PHE A 132 19.27 -6.24 -13.37
CA PHE A 132 18.54 -7.29 -12.65
C PHE A 132 19.26 -7.77 -11.38
N ALA A 133 20.59 -7.85 -11.43
CA ALA A 133 21.43 -8.18 -10.27
C ALA A 133 21.30 -7.20 -9.10
N GLN A 134 20.82 -5.98 -9.36
CA GLN A 134 20.57 -4.95 -8.35
C GLN A 134 19.11 -4.89 -7.88
N MET A 135 18.27 -5.86 -8.28
CA MET A 135 16.88 -5.93 -7.87
C MET A 135 16.67 -7.04 -6.84
N ILE A 136 15.81 -6.75 -5.86
CA ILE A 136 15.22 -7.73 -4.95
C ILE A 136 13.71 -7.83 -5.24
N PHE A 137 13.18 -9.04 -5.26
CA PHE A 137 11.78 -9.32 -5.58
C PHE A 137 11.13 -10.20 -4.53
N PHE A 138 9.95 -9.80 -4.04
CA PHE A 138 9.15 -10.56 -3.09
C PHE A 138 7.86 -11.02 -3.77
N ASP A 139 7.58 -12.32 -3.76
CA ASP A 139 6.38 -12.90 -4.38
C ASP A 139 5.99 -14.21 -3.67
N ASP A 140 4.69 -14.48 -3.58
CA ASP A 140 4.14 -15.65 -2.90
C ASP A 140 3.96 -16.86 -3.82
N GLU A 141 4.05 -16.67 -5.14
CA GLU A 141 3.94 -17.73 -6.13
C GLU A 141 5.33 -18.21 -6.56
N LYS A 142 5.66 -19.46 -6.21
CA LYS A 142 6.96 -20.08 -6.51
C LYS A 142 7.33 -20.03 -7.99
N ARG A 143 6.35 -20.13 -8.89
CA ARG A 143 6.61 -20.03 -10.34
C ARG A 143 7.18 -18.66 -10.73
N ASN A 144 6.64 -17.58 -10.15
CA ASN A 144 7.15 -16.22 -10.40
C ASN A 144 8.59 -16.07 -9.89
N ILE A 145 8.89 -16.62 -8.71
CA ILE A 145 10.24 -16.64 -8.11
C ILE A 145 11.25 -17.32 -9.05
N VAL A 146 10.90 -18.49 -9.57
CA VAL A 146 11.75 -19.25 -10.50
C VAL A 146 11.95 -18.49 -11.82
N ASP A 147 10.88 -17.97 -12.40
CA ASP A 147 10.95 -17.32 -13.72
C ASP A 147 11.70 -15.99 -13.67
N VAL A 148 11.47 -15.17 -12.64
CA VAL A 148 12.19 -13.90 -12.46
C VAL A 148 13.63 -14.15 -12.01
N GLY A 149 13.89 -15.19 -11.22
CA GLY A 149 15.24 -15.55 -10.76
C GLY A 149 16.19 -15.88 -11.92
N LYS A 150 15.69 -16.43 -13.04
CA LYS A 150 16.47 -16.67 -14.26
C LYS A 150 17.06 -15.40 -14.88
N LEU A 151 16.51 -14.23 -14.55
CA LEU A 151 17.02 -12.92 -15.01
C LEU A 151 18.21 -12.41 -14.18
N GLY A 152 18.53 -13.07 -13.05
CA GLY A 152 19.55 -12.62 -12.10
C GLY A 152 19.02 -11.72 -10.97
N VAL A 153 17.70 -11.58 -10.84
CA VAL A 153 17.05 -10.89 -9.72
C VAL A 153 17.11 -11.76 -8.47
N LEU A 154 17.42 -11.18 -7.31
CA LEU A 154 17.27 -11.91 -6.05
C LEU A 154 15.78 -12.04 -5.70
N CYS A 155 15.27 -13.27 -5.72
CA CYS A 155 13.87 -13.55 -5.44
C CYS A 155 13.68 -14.17 -4.04
N ILE A 156 12.80 -13.57 -3.23
CA ILE A 156 12.41 -14.03 -1.90
C ILE A 156 10.99 -14.58 -1.98
N HIS A 157 10.84 -15.89 -1.76
CA HIS A 157 9.51 -16.53 -1.69
C HIS A 157 8.85 -16.24 -0.34
N ILE A 158 7.66 -15.64 -0.36
CA ILE A 158 6.92 -15.27 0.86
C ILE A 158 5.65 -16.13 1.00
N GLN A 159 5.23 -16.48 2.21
CA GLN A 159 4.03 -17.33 2.42
C GLN A 159 2.91 -16.63 3.18
N ASN A 160 3.25 -15.69 4.07
CA ASN A 160 2.31 -15.03 4.98
C ASN A 160 2.27 -13.51 4.75
N GLY A 161 2.47 -13.10 3.49
CA GLY A 161 2.57 -11.70 3.11
C GLY A 161 3.88 -11.03 3.55
N MET A 162 3.97 -9.73 3.28
CA MET A 162 5.12 -8.91 3.67
C MET A 162 5.06 -8.47 5.12
N SER A 163 6.21 -8.50 5.78
CA SER A 163 6.44 -8.02 7.14
C SER A 163 7.81 -7.35 7.24
N LEU A 164 8.08 -6.64 8.33
CA LEU A 164 9.40 -6.06 8.61
C LEU A 164 10.47 -7.15 8.73
N GLN A 165 10.10 -8.30 9.29
CA GLN A 165 11.00 -9.45 9.38
C GLN A 165 11.36 -9.99 8.00
N THR A 166 10.35 -10.21 7.13
CA THR A 166 10.56 -10.69 5.76
C THR A 166 11.43 -9.70 4.97
N LEU A 167 11.19 -8.39 5.14
CA LEU A 167 12.02 -7.36 4.52
C LEU A 167 13.47 -7.43 5.00
N ALA A 168 13.69 -7.49 6.32
CA ALA A 168 15.03 -7.52 6.90
C ALA A 168 15.83 -8.75 6.42
N GLN A 169 15.21 -9.93 6.43
CA GLN A 169 15.82 -11.16 5.93
C GLN A 169 16.14 -11.09 4.43
N GLY A 170 15.23 -10.50 3.64
CA GLY A 170 15.46 -10.29 2.21
C GLY A 170 16.64 -9.37 1.93
N LEU A 171 16.72 -8.22 2.63
CA LEU A 171 17.81 -7.25 2.47
C LEU A 171 19.16 -7.81 2.96
N GLU A 172 19.18 -8.60 4.04
CA GLU A 172 20.38 -9.30 4.49
C GLU A 172 20.85 -10.31 3.44
N THR A 173 19.92 -11.12 2.89
CA THR A 173 20.22 -12.07 1.81
C THR A 173 20.79 -11.36 0.58
N PHE A 174 20.22 -10.21 0.22
CA PHE A 174 20.69 -9.37 -0.87
C PHE A 174 22.10 -8.84 -0.64
N THR A 175 22.38 -8.32 0.55
CA THR A 175 23.72 -7.81 0.88
C THR A 175 24.75 -8.94 0.79
N ASN A 176 24.42 -10.12 1.31
CA ASN A 176 25.30 -11.29 1.27
C ASN A 176 25.53 -11.80 -0.17
N SER A 177 24.53 -11.75 -1.04
CA SER A 177 24.69 -12.17 -2.44
C SER A 177 25.57 -11.21 -3.25
N GLN A 178 25.59 -9.92 -2.90
CA GLN A 178 26.47 -8.94 -3.55
C GLN A 178 27.92 -9.03 -3.05
N ALA A 179 28.15 -9.41 -1.78
CA ALA A 179 29.48 -9.50 -1.19
C ALA A 179 30.29 -10.74 -1.66
N GLY A 180 29.63 -11.71 -2.30
CA GLY A 180 30.24 -12.93 -2.84
C GLY A 180 30.82 -12.80 -4.26
N HIS A 181 30.82 -11.59 -4.82
CA HIS A 181 31.36 -11.24 -6.14
C HIS A 181 32.50 -10.23 -6.02
#